data_AF-A0A1I4RYC3-F1
#
_entry.id   AF-A0A1I4RYC3-F1
#
_cell.length_a   1.000
_cell.length_b   1.000
_cell.length_c   1.000
_cell.angle_alpha   90.00
_cell.angle_beta   90.00
_cell.angle_gamma   90.00
#
_symmetry.space_group_name_H-M   'P 1'
#
loop_
_entity.id
_entity.type
_entity.pdbx_description
1 polymer ?
#
loop_
_entity_poly.entity_id
_entity_poly.type
_entity_poly.pdbx_seq_one_letter_code
_entity_poly.pdbx_strand_id
1 'polypeptide(L)'
;MTQVANYQEYQQSPVADPYSALIAIIRPIINGLLYSIKQAVVAEVGGYENVKLMMLPRLRREGDGDIGICFEYAVHDAIRRRDALVIERIYDALTNYCGVPGTNIESILFGAEKNGSLQLIDTAHDVLTEDSRVLTGARAQPPKLRTYLSQIAQAFRLRNVRDSLPRSIKGLWKADLFLGYTDSDRWIGATVKTNPLALEGAEGLRLGIVPAHQGRNDLIKIDQSKNLVVCPVPYDGAFMEVFYYAWGIVAQFLAADAKVPREAALPSPLHRQVAAELESRRDFPIVDIVMGLDALAQPHLLANSTHAADVEVFEQEMGTDAIISPMPSRAAGV
;
A
#
# COMPACT_ATOMS: atom_id res chain seq x y z
N MET A 1 -27.27 33.85 -7.31
CA MET A 1 -26.75 34.17 -5.97
C MET A 1 -26.01 32.95 -5.47
N THR A 2 -24.73 33.12 -5.14
CA THR A 2 -23.79 32.07 -4.78
C THR A 2 -24.08 31.58 -3.36
N GLN A 3 -24.43 30.29 -3.20
CA GLN A 3 -24.46 29.67 -1.87
C GLN A 3 -23.05 29.22 -1.48
N VAL A 4 -22.57 29.77 -0.37
CA VAL A 4 -21.34 29.35 0.30
C VAL A 4 -21.73 28.19 1.22
N ALA A 5 -21.20 27.00 0.95
CA ALA A 5 -21.36 25.85 1.84
C ALA A 5 -20.43 26.01 3.05
N ASN A 6 -20.99 26.19 4.24
CA ASN A 6 -20.28 26.03 5.49
C ASN A 6 -20.16 24.52 5.78
N TYR A 7 -18.95 23.99 5.71
CA TYR A 7 -18.65 22.64 6.16
C TYR A 7 -18.32 22.70 7.65
N GLN A 8 -19.20 22.15 8.48
CA GLN A 8 -18.87 21.74 9.85
C GLN A 8 -18.97 20.23 9.92
N GLU A 9 -17.82 19.57 10.03
CA GLU A 9 -17.73 18.12 10.19
C GLU A 9 -17.88 17.77 11.68
N TYR A 10 -18.97 17.09 12.02
CA TYR A 10 -19.11 16.42 13.31
C TYR A 10 -18.71 14.95 13.15
N GLN A 11 -17.71 14.52 13.90
CA GLN A 11 -17.26 13.13 13.90
C GLN A 11 -18.17 12.25 14.78
N GLN A 12 -18.76 11.20 14.20
CA GLN A 12 -19.73 10.32 14.87
C GLN A 12 -19.28 8.84 14.99
N SER A 13 -17.98 8.51 14.88
CA SER A 13 -17.42 7.17 15.18
C SER A 13 -15.92 7.23 15.54
N PRO A 14 -15.38 6.29 16.35
CA PRO A 14 -14.02 6.38 16.89
C PRO A 14 -12.96 6.29 15.79
N VAL A 15 -11.99 7.20 15.84
CA VAL A 15 -10.78 7.17 15.01
C VAL A 15 -10.05 5.85 15.26
N ALA A 16 -9.74 5.12 14.19
CA ALA A 16 -8.72 4.08 14.23
C ALA A 16 -7.47 4.64 14.90
N ASP A 17 -7.02 4.06 16.02
CA ASP A 17 -5.91 4.62 16.80
C ASP A 17 -4.72 5.01 15.89
N PRO A 18 -4.39 6.30 15.73
CA PRO A 18 -3.38 6.75 14.77
C PRO A 18 -2.00 6.12 15.02
N TYR A 19 -1.72 5.75 16.27
CA TYR A 19 -0.52 5.00 16.62
C TYR A 19 -0.52 3.62 15.94
N SER A 20 -1.58 2.84 16.13
CA SER A 20 -1.75 1.52 15.50
C SER A 20 -1.71 1.60 13.96
N ALA A 21 -2.27 2.66 13.37
CA ALA A 21 -2.21 2.91 11.93
C ALA A 21 -0.78 3.09 11.41
N LEU A 22 0.01 3.91 12.11
CA LEU A 22 1.41 4.12 11.78
C LEU A 22 2.22 2.83 11.94
N ILE A 23 2.00 2.06 13.02
CA ILE A 23 2.68 0.78 13.22
C ILE A 23 2.35 -0.20 12.09
N ALA A 24 1.08 -0.27 11.66
CA ALA A 24 0.66 -1.15 10.57
C ALA A 24 1.40 -0.85 9.25
N ILE A 25 1.65 0.43 8.92
CA ILE A 25 2.36 0.81 7.68
C ILE A 25 3.89 0.82 7.83
N ILE A 26 4.41 1.04 9.04
CA ILE A 26 5.86 0.97 9.30
C ILE A 26 6.40 -0.45 9.07
N ARG A 27 5.64 -1.48 9.43
CA ARG A 27 6.02 -2.89 9.22
C ARG A 27 6.43 -3.19 7.76
N PRO A 28 5.58 -2.96 6.74
CA PRO A 28 5.96 -3.17 5.36
C PRO A 28 7.07 -2.22 4.88
N ILE A 29 7.16 -0.98 5.40
CA ILE A 29 8.27 -0.07 5.07
C ILE A 29 9.62 -0.67 5.52
N ILE A 30 9.73 -1.10 6.77
CA ILE A 30 10.99 -1.64 7.30
C ILE A 30 11.33 -2.97 6.60
N ASN A 31 10.34 -3.79 6.26
CA ASN A 31 10.54 -4.97 5.41
C ASN A 31 11.10 -4.60 4.03
N GLY A 32 10.51 -3.60 3.36
CA GLY A 32 11.01 -3.13 2.07
C GLY A 32 12.45 -2.64 2.15
N LEU A 33 12.83 -1.95 3.22
CA LEU A 33 14.21 -1.51 3.45
C LEU A 33 15.16 -2.66 3.81
N LEU A 34 14.71 -3.69 4.52
CA LEU A 34 15.51 -4.87 4.82
C LEU A 34 15.88 -5.61 3.54
N TYR A 35 14.87 -5.91 2.72
CA TYR A 35 15.08 -6.68 1.50
C TYR A 35 15.92 -5.88 0.49
N SER A 36 15.79 -4.54 0.46
CA SER A 36 16.56 -3.68 -0.46
C SER A 36 18.07 -3.67 -0.23
N ILE A 37 18.54 -4.22 0.89
CA ILE A 37 19.96 -4.41 1.13
C ILE A 37 20.52 -5.40 0.10
N LYS A 38 21.67 -5.04 -0.48
CA LYS A 38 22.40 -5.92 -1.40
C LYS A 38 22.69 -7.26 -0.73
N GLN A 39 22.33 -8.35 -1.39
CA GLN A 39 22.58 -9.72 -0.91
C GLN A 39 24.01 -9.95 -0.40
N ALA A 40 25.03 -9.43 -1.10
CA ALA A 40 26.41 -9.58 -0.68
C ALA A 40 26.68 -8.95 0.69
N VAL A 41 26.04 -7.81 1.01
CA VAL A 41 26.15 -7.16 2.33
C VAL A 41 25.39 -7.95 3.40
N VAL A 42 24.22 -8.47 3.06
CA VAL A 42 23.43 -9.33 3.99
C VAL A 42 24.19 -10.61 4.32
N ALA A 43 24.88 -11.19 3.35
CA ALA A 43 25.69 -12.40 3.54
C ALA A 43 26.82 -12.18 4.56
N GLU A 44 27.41 -10.98 4.63
CA GLU A 44 28.41 -10.64 5.66
C GLU A 44 27.84 -10.63 7.09
N VAL A 45 26.53 -10.42 7.23
CA VAL A 45 25.81 -10.44 8.52
C VAL A 45 25.18 -11.82 8.79
N GLY A 46 25.40 -12.79 7.88
CA GLY A 46 24.94 -14.16 8.04
C GLY A 46 23.49 -14.39 7.64
N GLY A 47 22.86 -13.49 6.88
CA GLY A 47 21.47 -13.66 6.41
C GLY A 47 20.52 -12.56 6.85
N TYR A 48 19.34 -12.48 6.23
CA TYR A 48 18.33 -11.45 6.51
C TYR A 48 17.78 -11.58 7.93
N GLU A 49 17.66 -12.81 8.42
CA GLU A 49 17.24 -13.18 9.77
C GLU A 49 18.18 -12.67 10.86
N ASN A 50 19.39 -12.23 10.50
CA ASN A 50 20.39 -11.72 11.42
C ASN A 50 20.54 -10.18 11.35
N VAL A 51 19.86 -9.53 10.40
CA VAL A 51 19.92 -8.07 10.26
C VAL A 51 19.09 -7.41 11.35
N LYS A 52 19.78 -6.79 12.32
CA LYS A 52 19.15 -6.00 13.38
C LYS A 52 18.70 -4.64 12.87
N LEU A 53 17.64 -4.09 13.45
CA LEU A 53 17.10 -2.79 13.04
C LEU A 53 18.14 -1.66 13.18
N MET A 54 18.98 -1.69 14.22
CA MET A 54 20.08 -0.73 14.40
C MET A 54 21.13 -0.76 13.27
N MET A 55 21.18 -1.82 12.47
CA MET A 55 22.17 -1.98 11.40
C MET A 55 21.70 -1.34 10.08
N LEU A 56 20.39 -1.14 9.89
CA LEU A 56 19.85 -0.58 8.63
C LEU A 56 20.54 0.71 8.16
N PRO A 57 20.80 1.72 9.03
CA PRO A 57 21.46 2.95 8.60
C PRO A 57 22.84 2.74 7.97
N ARG A 58 23.50 1.60 8.24
CA ARG A 58 24.88 1.31 7.81
C ARG A 58 24.95 0.30 6.68
N LEU A 59 24.07 -0.70 6.68
CA LEU A 59 24.06 -1.75 5.65
C LEU A 59 23.41 -1.29 4.35
N ARG A 60 22.51 -0.31 4.44
CA ARG A 60 21.77 0.26 3.33
C ARG A 60 22.54 1.42 2.70
N ARG A 61 22.39 1.60 1.39
CA ARG A 61 22.71 2.87 0.72
C ARG A 61 21.41 3.55 0.40
N GLU A 62 21.21 4.75 0.93
CA GLU A 62 20.05 5.57 0.60
C GLU A 62 20.00 5.88 -0.89
N GLY A 63 18.79 5.82 -1.46
CA GLY A 63 18.55 6.17 -2.85
C GLY A 63 17.10 6.53 -3.13
N ASP A 64 16.89 7.30 -4.18
CA ASP A 64 15.56 7.83 -4.55
C ASP A 64 14.50 6.74 -4.80
N GLY A 65 14.93 5.48 -5.02
CA GLY A 65 14.04 4.33 -5.22
C GLY A 65 13.45 3.72 -3.95
N ASP A 66 13.96 4.05 -2.75
CA ASP A 66 13.54 3.39 -1.51
C ASP A 66 12.06 3.60 -1.20
N ILE A 67 11.57 4.83 -1.40
CA ILE A 67 10.15 5.15 -1.18
C ILE A 67 9.25 4.35 -2.12
N GLY A 68 9.70 4.08 -3.35
CA GLY A 68 9.00 3.26 -4.31
C GLY A 68 8.89 1.80 -3.86
N ILE A 69 10.01 1.22 -3.44
CA ILE A 69 10.05 -0.15 -2.90
C ILE A 69 9.17 -0.25 -1.65
N CYS A 70 9.28 0.68 -0.72
CA CYS A 70 8.45 0.68 0.50
C CYS A 70 6.97 0.84 0.18
N PHE A 71 6.61 1.59 -0.86
CA PHE A 71 5.23 1.71 -1.32
C PHE A 71 4.70 0.41 -1.92
N GLU A 72 5.50 -0.30 -2.72
CA GLU A 72 5.18 -1.64 -3.24
C GLU A 72 4.87 -2.62 -2.09
N TYR A 73 5.73 -2.67 -1.07
CA TYR A 73 5.53 -3.50 0.12
C TYR A 73 4.28 -3.07 0.92
N ALA A 74 4.03 -1.77 1.07
CA ALA A 74 2.88 -1.28 1.82
C ALA A 74 1.55 -1.63 1.13
N VAL A 75 1.47 -1.50 -0.20
CA VAL A 75 0.29 -1.90 -0.98
C VAL A 75 0.08 -3.42 -0.91
N HIS A 76 1.15 -4.21 -1.08
CA HIS A 76 1.08 -5.66 -0.94
C HIS A 76 0.53 -6.09 0.43
N ASP A 77 1.09 -5.54 1.50
CA ASP A 77 0.69 -5.84 2.87
C ASP A 77 -0.76 -5.41 3.16
N ALA A 78 -1.18 -4.24 2.66
CA ALA A 78 -2.57 -3.78 2.79
C ALA A 78 -3.57 -4.74 2.13
N ILE A 79 -3.23 -5.28 0.95
CA ILE A 79 -4.05 -6.28 0.26
C ILE A 79 -4.11 -7.58 1.07
N ARG A 80 -2.97 -8.06 1.56
CA ARG A 80 -2.85 -9.29 2.39
C ARG A 80 -3.66 -9.19 3.68
N ARG A 81 -3.65 -8.02 4.32
CA ARG A 81 -4.41 -7.73 5.55
C ARG A 81 -5.87 -7.37 5.30
N ARG A 82 -6.33 -7.34 4.05
CA ARG A 82 -7.71 -6.93 3.68
C ARG A 82 -8.06 -5.53 4.18
N ASP A 83 -7.12 -4.59 4.09
CA ASP A 83 -7.38 -3.19 4.41
C ASP A 83 -8.52 -2.66 3.52
N ALA A 84 -9.63 -2.24 4.12
CA ALA A 84 -10.87 -1.92 3.41
C ALA A 84 -10.65 -0.84 2.32
N LEU A 85 -9.91 0.23 2.65
CA LEU A 85 -9.70 1.36 1.74
C LEU A 85 -8.85 0.99 0.51
N VAL A 86 -8.02 -0.04 0.63
CA VAL A 86 -7.21 -0.56 -0.49
C VAL A 86 -7.95 -1.69 -1.21
N ILE A 87 -8.47 -2.67 -0.47
CA ILE A 87 -9.00 -3.91 -1.04
C ILE A 87 -10.26 -3.66 -1.88
N GLU A 88 -11.13 -2.73 -1.49
CA GLU A 88 -12.33 -2.39 -2.24
C GLU A 88 -11.99 -1.77 -3.61
N ARG A 89 -10.96 -0.92 -3.65
CA ARG A 89 -10.45 -0.31 -4.90
C ARG A 89 -9.83 -1.35 -5.81
N ILE A 90 -9.03 -2.25 -5.24
CA ILE A 90 -8.41 -3.34 -5.99
C ILE A 90 -9.47 -4.30 -6.51
N TYR A 91 -10.50 -4.61 -5.72
CA TYR A 91 -11.64 -5.42 -6.14
C TYR A 91 -12.34 -4.80 -7.35
N ASP A 92 -12.72 -3.52 -7.27
CA ASP A 92 -13.39 -2.82 -8.37
C ASP A 92 -12.52 -2.84 -9.63
N ALA A 93 -11.23 -2.52 -9.50
CA ALA A 93 -10.28 -2.54 -10.62
C ALA A 93 -10.12 -3.94 -11.25
N LEU A 94 -10.06 -5.00 -10.45
CA LEU A 94 -9.90 -6.37 -10.93
C LEU A 94 -11.18 -6.92 -11.58
N THR A 95 -12.31 -6.83 -10.88
CA THR A 95 -13.57 -7.41 -11.35
C THR A 95 -14.18 -6.59 -12.48
N ASN A 96 -14.36 -5.28 -12.26
CA ASN A 96 -15.21 -4.46 -13.12
C ASN A 96 -14.44 -3.86 -14.31
N TYR A 97 -13.14 -3.61 -14.16
CA TYR A 97 -12.32 -3.00 -15.22
C TYR A 97 -11.38 -4.00 -15.90
N CYS A 98 -10.80 -4.93 -15.15
CA CYS A 98 -9.91 -5.96 -15.72
C CYS A 98 -10.65 -7.24 -16.15
N GLY A 99 -11.87 -7.46 -15.67
CA GLY A 99 -12.66 -8.66 -15.98
C GLY A 99 -12.07 -9.95 -15.41
N VAL A 100 -11.34 -9.87 -14.29
CA VAL A 100 -10.78 -11.04 -13.61
C VAL A 100 -11.91 -11.67 -12.77
N PRO A 101 -12.29 -12.94 -13.02
CA PRO A 101 -13.33 -13.59 -12.25
C PRO A 101 -12.82 -13.99 -10.86
N GLY A 102 -13.70 -14.03 -9.86
CA GLY A 102 -13.41 -14.52 -8.51
C GLY A 102 -13.69 -13.48 -7.43
N THR A 103 -13.47 -13.86 -6.17
CA THR A 103 -13.76 -13.00 -5.01
C THR A 103 -12.65 -12.98 -3.96
N ASN A 104 -11.85 -14.04 -3.84
CA ASN A 104 -10.79 -14.13 -2.85
C ASN A 104 -9.48 -13.52 -3.36
N ILE A 105 -9.37 -12.18 -3.29
CA ILE A 105 -8.20 -11.43 -3.80
C ILE A 105 -6.92 -11.94 -3.12
N GLU A 106 -5.82 -12.01 -3.84
CA GLU A 106 -4.51 -12.23 -3.27
C GLU A 106 -3.44 -11.48 -4.07
N SER A 107 -2.30 -11.26 -3.44
CA SER A 107 -1.16 -10.57 -4.02
C SER A 107 0.13 -11.35 -3.84
N ILE A 108 0.98 -11.34 -4.86
CA ILE A 108 2.33 -11.89 -4.83
C ILE A 108 3.28 -10.75 -5.19
N LEU A 109 4.20 -10.43 -4.28
CA LEU A 109 5.15 -9.33 -4.48
C LEU A 109 6.33 -9.74 -5.34
N PHE A 110 6.61 -8.93 -6.35
CA PHE A 110 7.76 -9.02 -7.25
C PHE A 110 8.63 -7.78 -7.06
N GLY A 111 9.31 -7.69 -5.92
CA GLY A 111 10.26 -6.60 -5.67
C GLY A 111 11.44 -6.66 -6.64
N ALA A 112 11.87 -5.51 -7.16
CA ALA A 112 12.94 -5.34 -8.17
C ALA A 112 14.36 -5.74 -7.71
N GLU A 113 14.48 -6.47 -6.61
CA GLU A 113 15.78 -6.81 -6.05
C GLU A 113 16.42 -8.01 -6.72
N LYS A 114 17.75 -8.03 -6.63
CA LYS A 114 18.57 -9.19 -6.95
C LYS A 114 18.19 -10.44 -6.15
N ASN A 115 17.26 -10.41 -5.20
CA ASN A 115 16.71 -11.58 -4.50
C ASN A 115 15.17 -11.65 -4.51
N GLY A 116 14.47 -10.68 -5.10
CA GLY A 116 13.00 -10.72 -5.22
C GLY A 116 12.51 -12.00 -5.90
N SER A 117 13.34 -12.65 -6.72
CA SER A 117 13.08 -13.98 -7.27
C SER A 117 12.92 -15.11 -6.25
N LEU A 118 13.63 -15.10 -5.11
CA LEU A 118 13.55 -16.16 -4.09
C LEU A 118 12.30 -15.98 -3.24
N GLN A 119 12.11 -14.78 -2.68
CA GLN A 119 10.89 -14.44 -1.93
C GLN A 119 9.64 -14.60 -2.82
N LEU A 120 9.73 -14.23 -4.10
CA LEU A 120 8.73 -14.53 -5.10
C LEU A 120 8.43 -16.02 -5.18
N ILE A 121 9.45 -16.84 -5.41
CA ILE A 121 9.27 -18.28 -5.65
C ILE A 121 8.61 -18.92 -4.42
N ASP A 122 9.05 -18.57 -3.22
CA ASP A 122 8.50 -19.10 -1.98
C ASP A 122 7.03 -18.68 -1.79
N THR A 123 6.74 -17.37 -1.86
CA THR A 123 5.36 -16.86 -1.69
C THR A 123 4.42 -17.35 -2.81
N ALA A 124 4.94 -17.46 -4.04
CA ALA A 124 4.18 -17.94 -5.18
C ALA A 124 3.94 -19.45 -5.13
N HIS A 125 4.83 -20.24 -4.53
CA HIS A 125 4.62 -21.68 -4.40
C HIS A 125 3.47 -22.02 -3.46
N ASP A 126 3.29 -21.24 -2.41
CA ASP A 126 2.22 -21.42 -1.42
C ASP A 126 0.86 -20.96 -1.95
N VAL A 127 0.85 -19.98 -2.86
CA VAL A 127 -0.37 -19.32 -3.33
C VAL A 127 -0.82 -19.84 -4.71
N LEU A 128 0.12 -20.18 -5.60
CA LEU A 128 -0.19 -20.58 -6.97
C LEU A 128 -0.33 -22.09 -7.11
N THR A 129 -1.43 -22.50 -7.74
CA THR A 129 -1.68 -23.88 -8.16
C THR A 129 -1.05 -24.16 -9.54
N GLU A 130 -1.08 -25.43 -9.95
CA GLU A 130 -0.69 -25.83 -11.31
C GLU A 130 -1.61 -25.27 -12.41
N ASP A 131 -2.79 -24.77 -12.04
CA ASP A 131 -3.79 -24.21 -12.96
C ASP A 131 -3.91 -22.68 -12.90
N SER A 132 -3.13 -22.03 -12.04
CA SER A 132 -3.03 -20.58 -11.98
C SER A 132 -2.61 -19.99 -13.33
N ARG A 133 -3.41 -19.06 -13.86
CA ARG A 133 -3.24 -18.46 -15.20
C ARG A 133 -3.15 -16.95 -15.16
N VAL A 134 -2.29 -16.39 -16.02
CA VAL A 134 -2.14 -14.93 -16.16
C VAL A 134 -3.02 -14.39 -17.28
N LEU A 135 -3.90 -13.45 -16.95
CA LEU A 135 -4.71 -12.69 -17.90
C LEU A 135 -3.92 -11.47 -18.38
N THR A 136 -3.56 -11.45 -19.66
CA THR A 136 -2.78 -10.37 -20.28
C THR A 136 -3.63 -9.46 -21.16
N GLY A 137 -4.96 -9.63 -21.15
CA GLY A 137 -5.90 -8.85 -21.97
C GLY A 137 -5.93 -9.25 -23.45
N ALA A 138 -5.08 -10.18 -23.89
CA ALA A 138 -5.10 -10.72 -25.25
C ALA A 138 -6.18 -11.81 -25.42
N ARG A 139 -6.78 -11.89 -26.62
CA ARG A 139 -7.73 -12.95 -27.03
C ARG A 139 -7.02 -14.27 -27.34
N ALA A 140 -6.25 -14.78 -26.38
CA ALA A 140 -5.55 -16.06 -26.48
C ALA A 140 -5.74 -16.87 -25.19
N GLN A 141 -5.42 -18.16 -25.21
CA GLN A 141 -5.45 -18.98 -24.00
C GLN A 141 -4.45 -18.43 -22.96
N PRO A 142 -4.90 -18.06 -21.76
CA PRO A 142 -4.03 -17.52 -20.72
C PRO A 142 -2.91 -18.52 -20.33
N PRO A 143 -1.63 -18.10 -20.33
CA PRO A 143 -0.51 -18.96 -19.96
C PRO A 143 -0.56 -19.35 -18.48
N LYS A 144 -0.09 -20.57 -18.16
CA LYS A 144 0.05 -21.05 -16.77
C LYS A 144 1.19 -20.31 -16.08
N LEU A 145 0.89 -19.53 -15.03
CA LEU A 145 1.86 -18.66 -14.36
C LEU A 145 3.01 -19.48 -13.75
N ARG A 146 2.67 -20.55 -13.02
CA ARG A 146 3.62 -21.40 -12.30
C ARG A 146 4.74 -21.95 -13.19
N THR A 147 4.41 -22.36 -14.41
CA THR A 147 5.37 -22.86 -15.42
C THR A 147 6.44 -21.83 -15.79
N TYR A 148 6.11 -20.55 -15.75
CA TYR A 148 7.00 -19.47 -16.18
C TYR A 148 7.65 -18.69 -15.03
N LEU A 149 7.31 -18.97 -13.76
CA LEU A 149 7.83 -18.23 -12.60
C LEU A 149 9.35 -18.15 -12.60
N SER A 150 10.05 -19.28 -12.74
CA SER A 150 11.51 -19.31 -12.73
C SER A 150 12.12 -18.54 -13.90
N GLN A 151 11.46 -18.51 -15.07
CA GLN A 151 11.92 -17.75 -16.23
C GLN A 151 11.67 -16.25 -16.07
N ILE A 152 10.49 -15.88 -15.57
CA ILE A 152 10.12 -14.49 -15.26
C ILE A 152 11.10 -13.95 -14.20
N ALA A 153 11.33 -14.69 -13.12
CA ALA A 153 12.28 -14.38 -12.06
C ALA A 153 13.71 -14.15 -12.59
N GLN A 154 14.17 -14.97 -13.54
CA GLN A 154 15.47 -14.78 -14.20
C GLN A 154 15.48 -13.54 -15.11
N ALA A 155 14.39 -13.26 -15.82
CA ALA A 155 14.26 -12.11 -16.73
C ALA A 155 14.34 -10.76 -16.00
N PHE A 156 14.02 -10.68 -14.70
CA PHE A 156 14.28 -9.49 -13.89
C PHE A 156 15.78 -9.13 -13.88
N ARG A 157 16.64 -10.14 -13.69
CA ARG A 157 18.10 -9.96 -13.55
C ARG A 157 18.82 -9.90 -14.90
N LEU A 158 18.39 -10.70 -15.87
CA LEU A 158 19.14 -10.99 -17.09
C LEU A 158 18.42 -10.47 -18.33
N ARG A 159 19.02 -9.47 -19.00
CA ARG A 159 18.43 -8.84 -20.19
C ARG A 159 18.18 -9.84 -21.33
N ASN A 160 19.12 -10.76 -21.58
CA ASN A 160 19.00 -11.78 -22.62
C ASN A 160 17.83 -12.75 -22.40
N VAL A 161 17.42 -12.98 -21.14
CA VAL A 161 16.26 -13.84 -20.84
C VAL A 161 14.95 -13.12 -21.16
N ARG A 162 14.91 -11.78 -21.08
CA ARG A 162 13.70 -10.99 -21.39
C ARG A 162 13.22 -11.19 -22.82
N ASP A 163 14.16 -11.33 -23.76
CA ASP A 163 13.86 -11.55 -25.18
C ASP A 163 13.40 -12.98 -25.48
N SER A 164 13.77 -13.94 -24.63
CA SER A 164 13.33 -15.34 -24.73
C SER A 164 11.94 -15.61 -24.14
N LEU A 165 11.34 -14.65 -23.43
CA LEU A 165 10.00 -14.82 -22.87
C LEU A 165 8.96 -14.91 -24.01
N PRO A 166 8.01 -15.86 -23.94
CA PRO A 166 6.88 -15.92 -24.85
C PRO A 166 6.15 -14.59 -24.92
N ARG A 167 5.67 -14.22 -26.11
CA ARG A 167 4.94 -12.97 -26.34
C ARG A 167 3.79 -12.75 -25.34
N SER A 168 3.05 -13.81 -25.02
CA SER A 168 1.91 -13.76 -24.08
C SER A 168 2.27 -13.38 -22.66
N ILE A 169 3.54 -13.51 -22.24
CA ILE A 169 4.05 -13.08 -20.92
C ILE A 169 5.17 -12.06 -21.03
N LYS A 170 5.36 -11.50 -22.23
CA LYS A 170 6.41 -10.53 -22.48
C LYS A 170 6.12 -9.27 -21.67
N GLY A 171 7.11 -8.88 -20.86
CA GLY A 171 6.97 -7.74 -19.96
C GLY A 171 6.38 -8.05 -18.58
N LEU A 172 6.01 -9.29 -18.26
CA LEU A 172 5.69 -9.65 -16.87
C LEU A 172 6.86 -9.47 -15.91
N TRP A 173 8.10 -9.46 -16.41
CA TRP A 173 9.28 -9.08 -15.64
C TRP A 173 9.29 -7.60 -15.20
N LYS A 174 8.34 -6.78 -15.67
CA LYS A 174 8.14 -5.40 -15.19
C LYS A 174 7.05 -5.31 -14.11
N ALA A 175 6.38 -6.42 -13.78
CA ALA A 175 5.35 -6.41 -12.76
C ALA A 175 6.02 -6.24 -11.39
N ASP A 176 5.47 -5.34 -10.59
CA ASP A 176 5.85 -5.16 -9.19
C ASP A 176 5.00 -6.08 -8.30
N LEU A 177 3.75 -6.37 -8.71
CA LEU A 177 2.84 -7.32 -8.05
C LEU A 177 2.19 -8.25 -9.09
N PHE A 178 1.84 -9.46 -8.66
CA PHE A 178 0.74 -10.21 -9.29
C PHE A 178 -0.47 -10.13 -8.40
N LEU A 179 -1.61 -9.82 -8.99
CA LEU A 179 -2.88 -9.69 -8.30
C LEU A 179 -3.89 -10.61 -8.95
N GLY A 180 -4.65 -11.31 -8.13
CA GLY A 180 -5.56 -12.32 -8.65
C GLY A 180 -6.56 -12.78 -7.62
N TYR A 181 -7.33 -13.78 -8.02
CA TYR A 181 -8.29 -14.45 -7.17
C TYR A 181 -7.87 -15.91 -7.02
N THR A 182 -7.70 -16.36 -5.78
CA THR A 182 -7.27 -17.74 -5.48
C THR A 182 -8.37 -18.75 -5.77
N ASP A 183 -9.64 -18.35 -5.71
CA ASP A 183 -10.81 -19.19 -6.01
C ASP A 183 -11.00 -19.45 -7.52
N SER A 184 -10.58 -18.53 -8.38
CA SER A 184 -10.66 -18.69 -9.84
C SER A 184 -9.34 -19.08 -10.49
N ASP A 185 -8.24 -19.00 -9.74
CA ASP A 185 -6.88 -19.21 -10.24
C ASP A 185 -6.53 -18.28 -11.42
N ARG A 186 -6.99 -17.03 -11.35
CA ARG A 186 -6.73 -15.99 -12.37
C ARG A 186 -5.97 -14.84 -11.77
N TRP A 187 -4.90 -14.47 -12.47
CA TRP A 187 -3.91 -13.50 -12.03
C TRP A 187 -3.65 -12.47 -13.12
N ILE A 188 -3.23 -11.27 -12.75
CA ILE A 188 -2.76 -10.22 -13.65
C ILE A 188 -1.42 -9.68 -13.16
N GLY A 189 -0.60 -9.20 -14.09
CA GLY A 189 0.57 -8.39 -13.74
C GLY A 189 0.14 -6.96 -13.41
N ALA A 190 0.63 -6.45 -12.28
CA ALA A 190 0.40 -5.09 -11.82
C ALA A 190 1.72 -4.36 -11.62
N THR A 191 1.73 -3.07 -11.95
CA THR A 191 2.83 -2.16 -11.61
C THR A 191 2.35 -1.18 -10.55
N VAL A 192 3.20 -0.87 -9.58
CA VAL A 192 2.93 0.02 -8.46
C VAL A 192 3.96 1.13 -8.49
N LYS A 193 3.52 2.39 -8.53
CA LYS A 193 4.43 3.55 -8.60
C LYS A 193 3.93 4.68 -7.72
N THR A 194 4.84 5.27 -6.94
CA THR A 194 4.57 6.48 -6.15
C THR A 194 4.30 7.70 -7.05
N ASN A 195 4.81 7.70 -8.28
CA ASN A 195 4.54 8.73 -9.27
C ASN A 195 3.73 8.15 -10.45
N PRO A 196 2.48 8.61 -10.69
CA PRO A 196 1.67 8.14 -11.82
C PRO A 196 2.33 8.33 -13.20
N LEU A 197 3.18 9.34 -13.35
CA LEU A 197 3.90 9.60 -14.60
C LEU A 197 4.96 8.53 -14.91
N ALA A 198 5.43 7.82 -13.88
CA ALA A 198 6.39 6.73 -14.00
C ALA A 198 5.75 5.39 -14.39
N LEU A 199 4.42 5.31 -14.51
CA LEU A 199 3.76 4.11 -15.00
C LEU A 199 4.21 3.78 -16.42
N GLU A 200 4.65 2.55 -16.65
CA GLU A 200 4.97 2.01 -17.96
C GLU A 200 4.00 0.89 -18.33
N GLY A 201 3.56 0.87 -19.59
CA GLY A 201 2.80 -0.24 -20.15
C GLY A 201 3.70 -1.40 -20.56
N ALA A 202 3.13 -2.62 -20.55
CA ALA A 202 3.72 -3.79 -21.19
C ALA A 202 2.63 -4.81 -21.53
N GLU A 203 2.89 -5.73 -22.48
CA GLU A 203 1.92 -6.76 -22.89
C GLU A 203 1.44 -7.62 -21.71
N GLY A 204 2.31 -7.90 -20.74
CA GLY A 204 1.97 -8.65 -19.52
C GLY A 204 1.27 -7.86 -18.42
N LEU A 205 1.22 -6.52 -18.47
CA LEU A 205 0.67 -5.68 -17.41
C LEU A 205 -0.77 -5.26 -17.72
N ARG A 206 -1.61 -5.24 -16.67
CA ARG A 206 -3.03 -4.85 -16.79
C ARG A 206 -3.47 -3.83 -15.75
N LEU A 207 -2.81 -3.76 -14.60
CA LEU A 207 -3.15 -2.83 -13.54
C LEU A 207 -1.96 -1.92 -13.20
N GLY A 208 -2.22 -0.64 -13.03
CA GLY A 208 -1.29 0.34 -12.46
C GLY A 208 -1.84 0.89 -11.15
N ILE A 209 -1.14 0.68 -10.04
CA ILE A 209 -1.53 1.17 -8.72
C ILE A 209 -0.68 2.41 -8.40
N VAL A 210 -1.35 3.50 -8.08
CA VAL A 210 -0.71 4.80 -7.85
C VAL A 210 -1.40 5.53 -6.70
N PRO A 211 -0.75 6.47 -6.01
CA PRO A 211 -1.45 7.34 -5.08
C PRO A 211 -2.49 8.20 -5.81
N ALA A 212 -3.66 8.36 -5.22
CA ALA A 212 -4.51 9.51 -5.51
C ALA A 212 -3.79 10.80 -5.10
N HIS A 213 -4.06 11.91 -5.77
CA HIS A 213 -3.56 13.21 -5.34
C HIS A 213 -4.53 13.82 -4.34
N GLN A 214 -3.98 14.50 -3.33
CA GLN A 214 -4.76 15.25 -2.35
C GLN A 214 -5.80 16.17 -3.02
N GLY A 215 -7.05 16.11 -2.58
CA GLY A 215 -8.14 16.93 -3.13
C GLY A 215 -8.46 16.70 -4.62
N ARG A 216 -7.96 15.61 -5.23
CA ARG A 216 -8.33 15.20 -6.59
C ARG A 216 -9.17 13.93 -6.58
N ASN A 217 -9.90 13.76 -7.68
CA ASN A 217 -10.70 12.58 -7.91
C ASN A 217 -9.82 11.31 -8.03
N ASP A 218 -10.18 10.28 -7.27
CA ASP A 218 -9.53 8.97 -7.17
C ASP A 218 -10.19 7.89 -8.03
N LEU A 219 -11.07 8.27 -8.97
CA LEU A 219 -11.71 7.36 -9.93
C LEU A 219 -10.68 6.49 -10.67
N ILE A 220 -11.03 5.21 -10.81
CA ILE A 220 -10.33 4.27 -11.68
C ILE A 220 -10.43 4.75 -13.13
N LYS A 221 -9.31 4.68 -13.86
CA LYS A 221 -9.21 5.14 -15.25
C LYS A 221 -8.60 4.07 -16.13
N ILE A 222 -8.97 4.06 -17.40
CA ILE A 222 -8.35 3.18 -18.39
C ILE A 222 -7.35 4.00 -19.21
N ASP A 223 -6.07 3.70 -19.08
CA ASP A 223 -5.02 4.23 -19.96
C ASP A 223 -4.82 3.25 -21.13
N GLN A 224 -5.51 3.53 -22.24
CA GLN A 224 -5.43 2.72 -23.46
C GLN A 224 -4.03 2.71 -24.07
N SER A 225 -3.25 3.79 -23.89
CA SER A 225 -1.90 3.89 -24.47
C SER A 225 -0.91 2.94 -23.79
N LYS A 226 -1.11 2.70 -22.49
CA LYS A 226 -0.29 1.78 -21.69
C LYS A 226 -0.93 0.40 -21.53
N ASN A 227 -2.17 0.21 -22.00
CA ASN A 227 -2.98 -0.99 -21.77
C ASN A 227 -3.22 -1.27 -20.27
N LEU A 228 -3.31 -0.23 -19.45
CA LEU A 228 -3.45 -0.33 -18.00
C LEU A 228 -4.81 0.20 -17.53
N VAL A 229 -5.41 -0.51 -16.59
CA VAL A 229 -6.37 0.05 -15.65
C VAL A 229 -5.57 0.73 -14.55
N VAL A 230 -5.72 2.04 -14.40
CA VAL A 230 -5.06 2.82 -13.36
C VAL A 230 -5.99 2.91 -12.16
N CYS A 231 -5.54 2.33 -11.05
CA CYS A 231 -6.25 2.26 -9.78
C CYS A 231 -5.58 3.18 -8.75
N PRO A 232 -6.17 4.36 -8.47
CA PRO A 232 -5.67 5.23 -7.42
C PRO A 232 -5.94 4.65 -6.02
N VAL A 233 -4.95 4.73 -5.14
CA VAL A 233 -5.08 4.42 -3.71
C VAL A 233 -5.43 5.71 -2.95
N PRO A 234 -6.46 5.72 -2.08
CA PRO A 234 -6.96 6.95 -1.44
C PRO A 234 -5.92 7.71 -0.60
N TYR A 235 -6.01 9.05 -0.60
CA TYR A 235 -5.04 9.94 0.07
C TYR A 235 -5.55 10.57 1.37
N ASP A 236 -6.56 11.44 1.29
CA ASP A 236 -7.03 12.27 2.40
C ASP A 236 -7.64 11.44 3.54
N GLY A 237 -7.06 11.53 4.75
CA GLY A 237 -7.53 10.77 5.92
C GLY A 237 -7.41 9.25 5.75
N ALA A 238 -6.59 8.80 4.79
CA ALA A 238 -6.60 7.44 4.29
C ALA A 238 -5.17 6.89 4.12
N PHE A 239 -5.04 5.83 3.32
CA PHE A 239 -3.82 5.03 3.19
C PHE A 239 -2.57 5.85 2.87
N MET A 240 -2.61 6.74 1.87
CA MET A 240 -1.40 7.46 1.46
C MET A 240 -0.90 8.45 2.51
N GLU A 241 -1.80 9.13 3.22
CA GLU A 241 -1.41 10.05 4.29
C GLU A 241 -0.67 9.29 5.40
N VAL A 242 -1.22 8.15 5.86
CA VAL A 242 -0.56 7.29 6.86
C VAL A 242 0.78 6.77 6.32
N PHE A 243 0.85 6.39 5.05
CA PHE A 243 2.09 5.94 4.42
C PHE A 243 3.18 7.01 4.43
N TYR A 244 2.88 8.26 4.04
CA TYR A 244 3.89 9.31 4.03
C TYR A 244 4.34 9.73 5.43
N TYR A 245 3.44 9.73 6.43
CA TYR A 245 3.83 9.94 7.83
C TYR A 245 4.73 8.82 8.33
N ALA A 246 4.36 7.56 8.09
CA ALA A 246 5.14 6.39 8.47
C ALA A 246 6.53 6.39 7.80
N TRP A 247 6.60 6.69 6.49
CA TRP A 247 7.85 6.84 5.76
C TRP A 247 8.73 7.95 6.35
N GLY A 248 8.14 9.12 6.64
CA GLY A 248 8.85 10.23 7.27
C GLY A 248 9.43 9.85 8.65
N ILE A 249 8.67 9.12 9.47
CA ILE A 249 9.15 8.62 10.78
C ILE A 249 10.36 7.71 10.59
N VAL A 250 10.26 6.70 9.72
CA VAL A 250 11.34 5.74 9.49
C VAL A 250 12.57 6.42 8.90
N ALA A 251 12.40 7.33 7.94
CA ALA A 251 13.51 8.08 7.35
C ALA A 251 14.26 8.90 8.41
N GLN A 252 13.56 9.65 9.25
CA GLN A 252 14.18 10.43 10.33
C GLN A 252 14.81 9.54 11.41
N PHE A 253 14.15 8.43 11.77
CA PHE A 253 14.68 7.44 12.72
C PHE A 253 16.00 6.82 12.23
N LEU A 254 16.08 6.45 10.96
CA LEU A 254 17.32 5.92 10.37
C LEU A 254 18.39 6.99 10.23
N ALA A 255 18.03 8.23 9.87
CA ALA A 255 18.96 9.36 9.86
C ALA A 255 19.52 9.68 11.26
N ALA A 256 18.76 9.37 12.31
CA ALA A 256 19.19 9.43 13.71
C ALA A 256 19.94 8.17 14.19
N ASP A 257 20.45 7.34 13.27
CA ASP A 257 21.18 6.09 13.56
C ASP A 257 20.31 5.08 14.32
N ALA A 258 19.05 4.93 13.89
CA ALA A 258 18.03 4.09 14.51
C ALA A 258 17.76 4.45 15.98
N LYS A 259 17.65 5.74 16.27
CA LYS A 259 17.28 6.29 17.58
C LYS A 259 16.12 7.27 17.42
N VAL A 260 15.41 7.58 18.51
CA VAL A 260 14.40 8.63 18.50
C VAL A 260 15.02 9.95 18.03
N PRO A 261 14.51 10.56 16.93
CA PRO A 261 15.01 11.82 16.44
C PRO A 261 14.75 12.96 17.43
N ARG A 262 15.55 14.02 17.33
CA ARG A 262 15.30 15.27 18.07
C ARG A 262 13.95 15.87 17.66
N GLU A 263 13.32 16.60 18.56
CA GLU A 263 12.04 17.28 18.33
C GLU A 263 12.02 18.16 17.07
N ALA A 264 13.13 18.83 16.76
CA ALA A 264 13.25 19.63 15.53
C ALA A 264 13.12 18.80 14.23
N ALA A 265 13.51 17.52 14.27
CA ALA A 265 13.43 16.61 13.12
C ALA A 265 12.10 15.83 13.09
N LEU A 266 11.53 15.55 14.27
CA LEU A 266 10.27 14.84 14.41
C LEU A 266 9.40 15.53 15.48
N PRO A 267 8.66 16.60 15.12
CA PRO A 267 8.00 17.48 16.09
C PRO A 267 6.74 16.88 16.73
N SER A 268 6.06 15.96 16.04
CA SER A 268 4.86 15.31 16.57
C SER A 268 5.22 14.37 17.74
N PRO A 269 4.60 14.53 18.94
CA PRO A 269 4.81 13.61 20.06
C PRO A 269 4.44 12.17 19.74
N LEU A 270 3.33 11.97 19.01
CA LEU A 270 2.90 10.65 18.53
C LEU A 270 3.96 10.01 17.64
N HIS A 271 4.53 10.76 16.70
CA HIS A 271 5.56 10.24 15.80
C HIS A 271 6.84 9.87 16.57
N ARG A 272 7.22 10.64 17.59
CA ARG A 272 8.34 10.31 18.48
C ARG A 272 8.04 9.06 19.32
N GLN A 273 6.80 8.88 19.78
CA GLN A 273 6.39 7.66 20.48
C GLN A 273 6.54 6.44 19.58
N VAL A 274 6.11 6.51 18.33
CA VAL A 274 6.30 5.45 17.34
C VAL A 274 7.79 5.19 17.07
N ALA A 275 8.61 6.24 16.94
CA ALA A 275 10.06 6.08 16.82
C ALA A 275 10.69 5.45 18.07
N ALA A 276 10.17 5.74 19.26
CA ALA A 276 10.64 5.13 20.52
C ALA A 276 10.31 3.64 20.58
N GLU A 277 9.17 3.24 20.00
CA GLU A 277 8.79 1.83 19.88
C GLU A 277 9.73 1.05 18.95
N LEU A 278 10.23 1.70 17.90
CA LEU A 278 11.29 1.17 17.05
C LEU A 278 12.65 1.15 17.76
N GLU A 279 13.00 2.21 18.49
CA GLU A 279 14.26 2.29 19.23
C GLU A 279 14.37 1.20 20.29
N SER A 280 13.29 0.96 21.05
CA SER A 280 13.26 -0.07 22.10
C SER A 280 13.50 -1.49 21.57
N ARG A 281 13.30 -1.69 20.26
CA ARG A 281 13.50 -2.97 19.57
C ARG A 281 14.73 -3.01 18.67
N ARG A 282 15.53 -1.95 18.64
CA ARG A 282 16.61 -1.78 17.65
C ARG A 282 17.67 -2.90 17.66
N ASP A 283 17.83 -3.59 18.78
CA ASP A 283 18.80 -4.67 19.00
C ASP A 283 18.32 -6.06 18.53
N PHE A 284 17.06 -6.18 18.10
CA PHE A 284 16.49 -7.41 17.57
C PHE A 284 16.55 -7.48 16.04
N PRO A 285 16.56 -8.69 15.45
CA PRO A 285 16.36 -8.87 14.02
C PRO A 285 15.07 -8.24 13.51
N ILE A 286 15.14 -7.61 12.34
CA ILE A 286 13.99 -6.92 11.75
C ILE A 286 12.81 -7.87 11.49
N VAL A 287 13.11 -9.10 11.07
CA VAL A 287 12.09 -10.13 10.84
C VAL A 287 11.25 -10.38 12.10
N ASP A 288 11.90 -10.45 13.27
CA ASP A 288 11.25 -10.66 14.56
C ASP A 288 10.46 -9.42 14.98
N ILE A 289 11.00 -8.23 14.72
CA ILE A 289 10.31 -6.96 15.02
C ILE A 289 9.02 -6.87 14.23
N VAL A 290 9.04 -7.16 12.93
CA VAL A 290 7.86 -7.08 12.07
C VAL A 290 6.78 -8.08 12.51
N MET A 291 7.18 -9.27 12.96
CA MET A 291 6.26 -10.25 13.55
C MET A 291 5.70 -9.77 14.90
N GLY A 292 6.54 -9.24 15.79
CA GLY A 292 6.13 -8.75 17.10
C GLY A 292 5.23 -7.52 17.05
N LEU A 293 5.41 -6.65 16.05
CA LEU A 293 4.56 -5.48 15.81
C LEU A 293 3.17 -5.87 15.27
N ASP A 294 2.95 -7.11 14.83
CA ASP A 294 1.65 -7.57 14.33
C ASP A 294 0.56 -7.47 15.41
N ALA A 295 0.89 -7.80 16.65
CA ALA A 295 -0.05 -7.70 17.77
C ALA A 295 -0.44 -6.26 18.12
N LEU A 296 0.39 -5.28 17.74
CA LEU A 296 0.15 -3.85 17.96
C LEU A 296 -0.53 -3.18 16.77
N ALA A 297 -0.38 -3.74 15.57
CA ALA A 297 -1.13 -3.36 14.41
C ALA A 297 -2.55 -3.96 14.55
N GLN A 298 -3.54 -3.16 14.96
CA GLN A 298 -4.92 -3.67 15.05
C GLN A 298 -5.36 -4.30 13.72
N PRO A 299 -5.89 -5.54 13.71
CA PRO A 299 -6.56 -6.07 12.54
C PRO A 299 -7.82 -5.24 12.26
N HIS A 300 -8.11 -4.96 10.98
CA HIS A 300 -9.23 -4.11 10.53
C HIS A 300 -9.08 -2.62 10.85
N LEU A 301 -7.89 -2.07 10.60
CA LEU A 301 -7.51 -0.67 10.85
C LEU A 301 -8.53 0.38 10.39
N LEU A 302 -9.40 0.09 9.41
CA LEU A 302 -10.39 1.03 8.89
C LEU A 302 -11.76 0.34 8.86
N ALA A 303 -12.52 0.46 9.96
CA ALA A 303 -13.93 0.09 9.97
C ALA A 303 -14.75 1.27 9.43
N ASN A 304 -15.32 1.13 8.24
CA ASN A 304 -16.35 2.04 7.78
C ASN A 304 -17.71 1.58 8.31
N SER A 305 -18.42 2.45 9.03
CA SER A 305 -19.86 2.35 9.13
C SER A 305 -20.48 2.97 7.87
N THR A 306 -20.87 2.14 6.91
CA THR A 306 -21.88 2.56 5.92
C THR A 306 -23.21 2.68 6.64
N HIS A 307 -23.53 3.86 7.14
CA HIS A 307 -24.93 4.21 7.39
C HIS A 307 -25.53 4.73 6.09
N ALA A 308 -26.48 3.98 5.54
CA ALA A 308 -27.50 4.59 4.69
C ALA A 308 -28.18 5.65 5.57
N ALA A 309 -28.03 6.92 5.22
CA ALA A 309 -28.83 7.97 5.84
C ALA A 309 -30.28 7.72 5.39
N ASP A 310 -31.12 7.24 6.30
CA ASP A 310 -32.56 7.31 6.12
C ASP A 310 -32.91 8.80 6.06
N VAL A 311 -33.37 9.23 4.87
CA VAL A 311 -33.97 10.55 4.71
C VAL A 311 -35.34 10.47 5.39
N GLU A 312 -35.40 10.79 6.68
CA GLU A 312 -36.66 11.12 7.32
C GLU A 312 -37.13 12.47 6.75
N VAL A 313 -38.04 12.40 5.78
CA VAL A 313 -38.83 13.54 5.33
C VAL A 313 -39.76 13.91 6.48
N PHE A 314 -39.36 14.89 7.29
CA PHE A 314 -40.30 15.60 8.14
C PHE A 314 -41.12 16.57 7.28
N GLU A 315 -42.32 16.15 6.88
CA GLU A 315 -43.38 17.11 6.57
C GLU A 315 -43.79 17.79 7.87
N GLN A 316 -43.29 19.00 8.11
CA GLN A 316 -43.86 19.90 9.11
C GLN A 316 -44.89 20.80 8.42
N GLU A 317 -46.16 20.56 8.75
CA GLU A 317 -47.25 21.50 8.52
C GLU A 317 -46.91 22.85 9.17
N MET A 318 -47.11 23.92 8.40
CA MET A 318 -46.95 25.30 8.86
C MET A 318 -47.90 25.59 10.04
N GLY A 319 -47.33 25.91 11.19
CA GLY A 319 -47.98 26.61 12.29
C GLY A 319 -47.15 27.83 12.70
N THR A 320 -47.72 29.01 12.52
CA THR A 320 -47.15 30.32 12.84
C THR A 320 -47.00 30.57 14.35
N ASP A 321 -46.14 31.54 14.67
CA ASP A 321 -45.96 32.27 15.96
C ASP A 321 -45.02 31.69 17.03
N ALA A 322 -43.73 32.07 16.94
CA ALA A 322 -43.01 32.78 18.00
C ALA A 322 -41.59 33.17 17.50
N ILE A 323 -41.30 34.47 17.41
CA ILE A 323 -39.94 34.99 17.18
C ILE A 323 -39.22 35.03 18.54
N ILE A 324 -38.21 34.19 18.72
CA ILE A 324 -37.23 34.31 19.82
C ILE A 324 -35.87 34.64 19.19
N SER A 325 -35.38 35.86 19.42
CA SER A 325 -34.02 36.28 19.06
C SER A 325 -33.09 36.16 20.27
N PRO A 326 -31.92 35.51 20.17
CA PRO A 326 -30.94 35.49 21.25
C PRO A 326 -30.16 36.81 21.33
N MET A 327 -30.07 37.37 22.54
CA MET A 327 -29.21 38.52 22.85
C MET A 327 -27.81 38.05 23.30
N PRO A 328 -26.72 38.69 22.86
CA PRO A 328 -25.36 38.35 23.30
C PRO A 328 -25.10 38.75 24.75
N SER A 329 -24.50 37.84 25.53
CA SER A 329 -24.10 38.08 26.91
C SER A 329 -22.93 39.06 26.99
N ARG A 330 -23.10 40.11 27.79
CA ARG A 330 -22.05 41.09 28.11
C ARG A 330 -20.94 40.42 28.94
N ALA A 331 -19.70 40.60 28.52
CA ALA A 331 -18.52 40.33 29.32
C ALA A 331 -18.57 41.17 30.62
N ALA A 332 -18.36 40.51 31.75
CA ALA A 332 -18.15 41.17 33.03
C ALA A 332 -16.72 41.70 33.09
N GLY A 333 -16.58 43.02 33.22
CA GLY A 333 -15.39 43.65 33.78
C GLY A 333 -15.78 44.35 35.06
N VAL A 334 -15.18 43.93 36.19
CA VAL A 334 -14.29 44.72 37.07
C VAL A 334 -13.42 43.71 37.82
#